data_AF-A0A814ZR25-F1
#
_entry.id   AF-A0A814ZR25-F1
#
_cell.length_a   1.000
_cell.length_b   1.000
_cell.length_c   1.000
_cell.angle_alpha   90.00
_cell.angle_beta   90.00
_cell.angle_gamma   90.00
#
_symmetry.space_group_name_H-M   'P 1'
#
loop_
_entity.id
_entity.type
_entity.pdbx_description
1 polymer ?
#
loop_
_entity_poly.entity_id
_entity_poly.type
_entity_poly.pdbx_seq_one_letter_code
_entity_poly.pdbx_strand_id
1 'polypeptide(L)'
;VRGGKARRNLQLLHELKLHTKAVRHDAGWIPLADPFKGESTYTTEFLKHSCGVRQPIGSDQGVLQSVEPFINNKSRSNTFNDPINEVSEVMLILMIQQRINPTLKNGMFNQINKPDEYRAQPGDMDLNTMYSTEYTDKLMQKVNAIKPTERRMIDAKFQAETTYRGDYRKWPGSKPPSMRAQSGYEPPVHLS
;
A
#
# COMPACT_ATOMS: atom_id res chain seq x y z
N VAL A 1 62.54 2.90 14.89
CA VAL A 1 61.45 1.90 14.82
C VAL A 1 60.55 2.19 13.62
N ARG A 2 60.87 1.64 12.43
CA ARG A 2 60.08 1.79 11.20
C ARG A 2 60.08 0.44 10.47
N GLY A 3 58.98 -0.31 10.53
CA GLY A 3 58.94 -1.64 9.89
C GLY A 3 57.61 -2.40 9.91
N GLY A 4 56.47 -1.78 10.25
CA GLY A 4 55.21 -2.51 10.53
C GLY A 4 54.09 -2.39 9.48
N LYS A 5 54.25 -1.59 8.42
CA LYS A 5 53.15 -1.32 7.45
C LYS A 5 53.23 -2.11 6.15
N ALA A 6 54.40 -2.57 5.73
CA ALA A 6 54.56 -3.31 4.47
C ALA A 6 54.14 -4.79 4.57
N ARG A 7 54.34 -5.44 5.72
CA ARG A 7 54.04 -6.88 5.89
C ARG A 7 52.55 -7.21 5.86
N ARG A 8 51.69 -6.34 6.40
CA ARG A 8 50.23 -6.55 6.40
C ARG A 8 49.63 -6.50 5.00
N ASN A 9 50.18 -5.66 4.12
CA ASN A 9 49.69 -5.54 2.74
C ASN A 9 50.07 -6.74 1.87
N LEU A 10 51.24 -7.34 2.12
CA LEU A 10 51.66 -8.58 1.44
C LEU A 10 50.86 -9.80 1.93
N GLN A 11 50.51 -9.85 3.22
CA GLN A 11 49.62 -10.89 3.77
C GLN A 11 48.24 -10.84 3.11
N LEU A 12 47.65 -9.63 3.00
CA LEU A 12 46.35 -9.43 2.35
C LEU A 12 46.38 -9.74 0.85
N LEU A 13 47.48 -9.42 0.15
CA LEU A 13 47.67 -9.79 -1.25
C LEU A 13 47.83 -11.30 -1.46
N HIS A 14 48.43 -12.01 -0.49
CA HIS A 14 48.53 -13.46 -0.53
C HIS A 14 47.17 -14.13 -0.24
N GLU A 15 46.40 -13.61 0.73
CA GLU A 15 45.06 -14.11 1.05
C GLU A 15 44.04 -13.86 -0.06
N LEU A 16 44.07 -12.69 -0.71
CA LEU A 16 43.22 -12.39 -1.87
C LEU A 16 43.55 -13.27 -3.09
N LYS A 17 44.82 -13.69 -3.25
CA LYS A 17 45.21 -14.62 -4.32
C LYS A 17 44.76 -16.06 -4.09
N LEU A 18 44.49 -16.46 -2.84
CA LEU A 18 44.04 -17.83 -2.53
C LEU A 18 42.54 -18.02 -2.76
N HIS A 19 41.72 -16.97 -2.61
CA HIS A 19 40.26 -17.06 -2.81
C HIS A 19 39.80 -16.88 -4.28
N THR A 20 40.68 -16.44 -5.19
CA THR A 20 40.33 -16.25 -6.61
C THR A 20 40.93 -17.29 -7.54
N LYS A 21 41.34 -18.46 -7.03
CA LYS A 21 41.57 -19.62 -7.88
C LYS A 21 40.22 -20.09 -8.39
N ALA A 22 39.75 -19.47 -9.47
CA ALA A 22 38.72 -20.05 -10.32
C ALA A 22 39.23 -21.44 -10.72
N VAL A 23 38.64 -22.48 -10.12
CA VAL A 23 38.89 -23.86 -10.49
C VAL A 23 38.39 -23.98 -11.93
N ARG A 24 39.32 -23.89 -12.89
CA ARG A 24 39.01 -24.22 -14.27
C ARG A 24 38.92 -25.73 -14.31
N HIS A 25 37.69 -26.24 -14.38
CA HIS A 25 37.47 -27.62 -14.73
C HIS A 25 37.68 -27.72 -16.24
N ASP A 26 38.69 -28.49 -16.65
CA ASP A 26 38.95 -28.82 -18.06
C ASP A 26 37.86 -29.74 -18.62
N ALA A 27 37.04 -30.31 -17.73
CA ALA A 27 35.77 -30.93 -18.04
C ALA A 27 34.69 -29.86 -18.11
N GLY A 28 33.93 -29.86 -19.22
CA GLY A 28 32.87 -28.90 -19.50
C GLY A 28 31.88 -28.67 -18.35
N TRP A 29 31.13 -27.58 -18.46
CA TRP A 29 30.21 -27.09 -17.43
C TRP A 29 29.40 -28.20 -16.75
N ILE A 30 29.64 -28.40 -15.44
CA ILE A 30 28.87 -29.30 -14.59
C ILE A 30 27.81 -28.43 -13.91
N PRO A 31 26.50 -28.67 -14.15
CA PRO A 31 25.45 -27.96 -13.42
C PRO A 31 25.62 -28.23 -11.92
N LEU A 32 25.42 -27.19 -11.10
CA LEU A 32 25.36 -27.33 -9.67
C LEU A 32 24.23 -28.32 -9.34
N ALA A 33 24.58 -29.48 -8.75
CA ALA A 33 23.62 -30.53 -8.40
C ALA A 33 22.70 -30.14 -7.23
N ASP A 34 22.95 -28.97 -6.63
CA ASP A 34 22.15 -28.44 -5.54
C ASP A 34 20.81 -27.94 -6.08
N PRO A 35 19.68 -28.55 -5.65
CA PRO A 35 18.36 -28.11 -6.09
C PRO A 35 18.12 -26.68 -5.61
N PHE A 36 17.63 -25.82 -6.51
CA PHE A 36 17.25 -24.46 -6.19
C PHE A 36 16.11 -24.46 -5.16
N LYS A 37 16.40 -23.96 -3.95
CA LYS A 37 15.43 -23.75 -2.86
C LYS A 37 15.08 -22.27 -2.74
N GLY A 38 14.57 -21.67 -3.82
CA GLY A 38 14.05 -20.31 -3.76
C GLY A 38 12.60 -20.31 -3.31
N GLU A 39 12.32 -19.77 -2.13
CA GLU A 39 10.95 -19.42 -1.73
C GLU A 39 10.65 -18.00 -2.21
N SER A 40 9.48 -17.79 -2.80
CA SER A 40 9.05 -16.47 -3.25
C SER A 40 8.61 -15.62 -2.06
N THR A 41 8.78 -14.29 -2.14
CA THR A 41 8.21 -13.37 -1.14
C THR A 41 6.70 -13.52 -1.02
N TYR A 42 6.02 -13.87 -2.13
CA TYR A 42 4.59 -14.14 -2.13
C TYR A 42 4.21 -15.33 -1.23
N THR A 43 5.00 -16.40 -1.25
CA THR A 43 4.74 -17.60 -0.43
C THR A 43 5.05 -17.39 1.05
N THR A 44 5.99 -16.49 1.39
CA THR A 44 6.37 -16.20 2.78
C THR A 44 5.44 -15.18 3.44
N GLU A 45 4.96 -14.20 2.68
CA GLU A 45 4.21 -13.05 3.22
C GLU A 45 2.69 -13.25 3.18
N PHE A 46 2.16 -14.05 2.26
CA PHE A 46 0.72 -14.27 2.10
C PHE A 46 0.29 -15.63 2.65
N LEU A 47 0.64 -15.89 3.91
CA LEU A 47 0.14 -17.07 4.61
C LEU A 47 -1.36 -16.92 4.88
N LYS A 48 -2.10 -18.04 4.80
CA LYS A 48 -3.53 -18.06 5.15
C LYS A 48 -3.68 -17.75 6.64
N HIS A 49 -3.99 -16.49 6.97
CA HIS A 49 -4.29 -16.09 8.33
C HIS A 49 -5.65 -16.66 8.74
N SER A 50 -5.72 -17.31 9.90
CA SER A 50 -6.99 -17.64 10.52
C SER A 50 -7.67 -16.34 10.94
N CYS A 51 -8.81 -16.02 10.35
CA CYS A 51 -9.65 -14.96 10.86
C CYS A 51 -10.22 -15.44 12.21
N GLY A 52 -9.85 -14.74 13.30
CA GLY A 52 -10.46 -14.98 14.61
C GLY A 52 -11.96 -14.73 14.57
N VAL A 53 -12.73 -15.50 15.34
CA VAL A 53 -14.16 -15.25 15.52
C VAL A 53 -14.32 -13.85 16.12
N ARG A 54 -15.05 -12.97 15.43
CA ARG A 54 -15.37 -11.63 15.92
C ARG A 54 -16.17 -11.79 17.22
N GLN A 55 -15.62 -11.32 18.33
CA GLN A 55 -16.39 -11.27 19.58
C GLN A 55 -17.41 -10.13 19.49
N PRO A 56 -18.70 -10.38 19.77
CA PRO A 56 -19.70 -9.32 19.87
C PRO A 56 -19.35 -8.40 21.04
N ILE A 57 -19.57 -7.09 20.86
CA ILE A 57 -19.27 -6.04 21.86
C ILE A 57 -20.38 -5.95 22.94
N GLY A 58 -21.41 -6.80 22.87
CA GLY A 58 -22.51 -6.84 23.84
C GLY A 58 -22.40 -8.02 24.79
N SER A 59 -22.81 -7.83 26.05
CA SER A 59 -23.23 -8.96 26.89
C SER A 59 -24.50 -9.56 26.29
N ASP A 60 -24.59 -10.88 26.17
CA ASP A 60 -25.78 -11.62 25.72
C ASP A 60 -27.02 -11.46 26.63
N GLN A 61 -26.91 -10.61 27.66
CA GLN A 61 -28.00 -10.31 28.58
C GLN A 61 -28.91 -9.26 27.93
N GLY A 62 -29.97 -9.73 27.29
CA GLY A 62 -31.08 -8.87 26.86
C GLY A 62 -31.59 -8.07 28.06
N VAL A 63 -31.77 -6.76 27.88
CA VAL A 63 -32.37 -5.89 28.90
C VAL A 63 -33.79 -6.39 29.18
N LEU A 64 -34.02 -6.92 30.38
CA LEU A 64 -35.37 -7.26 30.83
C LEU A 64 -36.14 -5.96 31.06
N GLN A 65 -37.02 -5.58 30.13
CA GLN A 65 -37.99 -4.50 30.38
C GLN A 65 -38.95 -4.94 31.48
N SER A 66 -39.13 -4.10 32.49
CA SER A 66 -40.11 -4.34 33.56
C SER A 66 -41.52 -4.39 32.98
N VAL A 67 -42.21 -5.51 33.15
CA VAL A 67 -43.60 -5.71 32.71
C VAL A 67 -44.60 -5.25 33.79
N GLU A 68 -44.13 -4.59 34.85
CA GLU A 68 -45.00 -4.21 35.96
C GLU A 68 -46.00 -3.14 35.51
N PRO A 69 -47.32 -3.41 35.56
CA PRO A 69 -48.32 -2.41 35.22
C PRO A 69 -48.28 -1.31 36.28
N PHE A 70 -48.32 -0.06 35.81
CA PHE A 70 -48.43 1.10 36.69
C PHE A 70 -49.76 1.04 37.46
N ILE A 71 -49.73 0.66 38.74
CA ILE A 71 -50.92 0.71 39.60
C ILE A 71 -51.10 2.16 40.05
N ASN A 72 -52.07 2.84 39.45
CA ASN A 72 -52.49 4.17 39.88
C ASN A 72 -53.37 4.03 41.14
N ASN A 73 -52.77 4.19 42.31
CA ASN A 73 -53.48 4.13 43.59
C ASN A 73 -54.36 5.37 43.85
N LYS A 74 -54.45 6.33 42.91
CA LYS A 74 -55.33 7.50 43.03
C LYS A 74 -56.70 7.25 42.40
N SER A 75 -57.36 6.19 42.85
CA SER A 75 -58.80 6.08 42.73
C SER A 75 -59.38 6.37 44.11
N ARG A 76 -60.01 7.54 44.24
CA ARG A 76 -60.98 7.83 45.28
C ARG A 76 -61.85 6.57 45.44
N SER A 77 -61.74 5.91 46.59
CA SER A 77 -62.37 4.62 46.85
C SER A 77 -63.87 4.71 46.54
N ASN A 78 -64.35 3.90 45.60
CA ASN A 78 -65.78 3.66 45.35
C ASN A 78 -66.33 2.76 46.46
N THR A 79 -66.35 3.28 47.67
CA THR A 79 -67.03 2.70 48.82
C THR A 79 -67.75 3.83 49.55
N PHE A 80 -68.82 4.32 48.93
CA PHE A 80 -69.83 5.12 49.61
C PHE A 80 -71.12 4.28 49.62
N ASN A 81 -71.14 3.27 50.49
CA ASN A 81 -72.36 2.59 50.90
C ASN A 81 -72.65 3.01 52.34
N ASP A 82 -73.04 4.28 52.50
CA ASP A 82 -73.67 4.71 53.73
C ASP A 82 -75.19 4.53 53.56
N PRO A 83 -75.89 3.89 54.51
CA PRO A 83 -77.34 3.78 54.45
C PRO A 83 -77.95 5.18 54.56
N ILE A 84 -78.66 5.60 53.51
CA ILE A 84 -79.37 6.88 53.47
C ILE A 84 -80.52 6.80 54.47
N ASN A 85 -80.24 7.20 55.72
CA ASN A 85 -81.27 7.55 56.68
C ASN A 85 -81.72 8.98 56.37
N GLU A 86 -82.98 9.10 55.95
CA GLU A 86 -83.81 10.30 55.81
C GLU A 86 -83.18 11.63 56.29
N VAL A 87 -82.45 12.29 55.38
CA VAL A 87 -82.08 13.70 55.54
C VAL A 87 -82.92 14.51 54.57
N SER A 88 -83.83 15.29 55.15
CA SER A 88 -84.72 16.26 54.48
C SER A 88 -84.01 17.04 53.37
N GLU A 89 -84.64 17.11 52.19
CA GLU A 89 -84.12 17.76 50.96
C GLU A 89 -83.61 19.19 51.19
N VAL A 90 -84.13 19.87 52.22
CA VAL A 90 -83.75 21.23 52.58
C VAL A 90 -82.31 21.30 53.13
N MET A 91 -81.84 20.26 53.83
CA MET A 91 -80.44 20.16 54.29
C MET A 91 -79.47 19.87 53.15
N LEU A 92 -79.88 19.08 52.15
CA LEU A 92 -79.07 18.82 50.96
C LEU A 92 -78.86 20.10 50.15
N ILE A 93 -79.92 20.91 49.96
CA ILE A 93 -79.83 22.21 49.28
C ILE A 93 -78.95 23.19 50.07
N LEU A 94 -79.06 23.21 51.40
CA LEU A 94 -78.22 24.08 52.25
C LEU A 94 -76.74 23.67 52.23
N MET A 95 -76.43 22.36 52.21
CA MET A 95 -75.06 21.86 52.09
C MET A 95 -74.45 22.13 50.71
N ILE A 96 -75.26 22.12 49.64
CA ILE A 96 -74.80 22.47 48.29
C ILE A 96 -74.53 23.98 48.17
N GLN A 97 -75.39 24.83 48.73
CA GLN A 97 -75.23 26.29 48.74
C GLN A 97 -73.95 26.75 49.49
N GLN A 98 -73.56 26.03 50.56
CA GLN A 98 -72.34 26.35 51.31
C GLN A 98 -71.03 25.96 50.59
N ARG A 99 -71.10 25.17 49.52
CA ARG A 99 -69.92 24.69 48.76
C ARG A 99 -69.52 25.59 47.59
N ILE A 100 -70.38 26.55 47.21
CA ILE A 100 -70.20 27.42 46.03
C ILE A 100 -69.62 28.80 46.39
N ASN A 101 -69.13 28.99 47.63
CA ASN A 101 -68.40 30.21 48.01
C ASN A 101 -66.88 29.96 48.07
N PRO A 102 -66.14 29.99 46.95
CA PRO A 102 -64.71 30.21 47.03
C PRO A 102 -64.46 31.71 47.23
N THR A 103 -64.29 32.13 48.48
CA THR A 103 -63.49 33.32 48.76
C THR A 103 -62.13 33.11 48.10
N LEU A 104 -61.84 33.97 47.11
CA LEU A 104 -60.60 33.98 46.36
C LEU A 104 -59.41 34.08 47.32
N LYS A 105 -58.81 32.94 47.67
CA LYS A 105 -57.41 32.91 48.10
C LYS A 105 -56.55 33.13 46.86
N ASN A 106 -56.53 34.37 46.39
CA ASN A 106 -55.49 34.88 45.51
C ASN A 106 -54.18 34.78 46.31
N GLY A 107 -53.33 33.81 45.99
CA GLY A 107 -52.02 33.78 46.63
C GLY A 107 -51.10 32.64 46.24
N MET A 108 -51.59 31.46 45.89
CA MET A 108 -50.72 30.33 45.59
C MET A 108 -51.33 29.51 44.45
N PHE A 109 -50.49 29.03 43.52
CA PHE A 109 -50.81 28.31 42.27
C PHE A 109 -50.93 29.17 41.00
N ASN A 110 -49.92 30.01 40.76
CA ASN A 110 -49.44 30.28 39.40
C ASN A 110 -47.91 30.35 39.44
N GLN A 111 -47.27 29.24 39.78
CA GLN A 111 -45.85 29.04 39.48
C GLN A 111 -45.79 28.00 38.38
N ILE A 112 -45.85 28.50 37.14
CA ILE A 112 -45.42 27.74 35.97
C ILE A 112 -43.91 27.56 36.17
N ASN A 113 -43.49 26.41 36.68
CA ASN A 113 -42.09 26.00 36.70
C ASN A 113 -41.65 25.89 35.24
N LYS A 114 -41.05 26.96 34.71
CA LYS A 114 -40.33 26.88 33.44
C LYS A 114 -39.19 25.90 33.70
N PRO A 115 -39.02 24.85 32.87
CA PRO A 115 -37.84 24.00 33.00
C PRO A 115 -36.60 24.89 32.88
N ASP A 116 -35.61 24.64 33.74
CA ASP A 116 -34.34 25.34 33.66
C ASP A 116 -33.77 25.24 32.24
N GLU A 117 -33.31 26.38 31.71
CA GLU A 117 -32.72 26.43 30.38
C GLU A 117 -31.47 25.55 30.35
N TYR A 118 -31.45 24.58 29.43
CA TYR A 118 -30.35 23.64 29.30
C TYR A 118 -29.04 24.40 29.04
N ARG A 119 -28.08 24.27 29.96
CA ARG A 119 -26.72 24.76 29.78
C ARG A 119 -25.85 23.60 29.33
N ALA A 120 -25.35 23.67 28.11
CA ALA A 120 -24.33 22.75 27.64
C ALA A 120 -23.14 22.80 28.62
N GLN A 121 -22.64 21.63 29.00
CA GLN A 121 -21.48 21.56 29.88
C GLN A 121 -20.27 22.11 29.10
N PRO A 122 -19.52 23.08 29.64
CA PRO A 122 -18.30 23.53 29.00
C PRO A 122 -17.30 22.39 29.02
N GLY A 123 -16.90 21.93 27.84
CA GLY A 123 -15.92 20.87 27.68
C GLY A 123 -15.25 20.98 26.32
N ASP A 124 -13.92 20.91 26.32
CA ASP A 124 -13.15 20.81 25.10
C ASP A 124 -13.22 19.36 24.61
N MET A 125 -13.69 19.17 23.38
CA MET A 125 -13.69 17.88 22.70
C MET A 125 -12.40 17.73 21.92
N ASP A 126 -11.70 16.60 22.07
CA ASP A 126 -10.59 16.27 21.20
C ASP A 126 -11.12 15.94 19.80
N LEU A 127 -10.84 16.82 18.84
CA LEU A 127 -11.26 16.68 17.45
C LEU A 127 -10.23 15.89 16.62
N ASN A 128 -9.17 15.38 17.25
CA ASN A 128 -8.19 14.56 16.56
C ASN A 128 -8.74 13.15 16.35
N THR A 129 -8.74 12.73 15.09
CA THR A 129 -9.02 11.35 14.71
C THR A 129 -7.70 10.59 14.54
N MET A 130 -7.74 9.26 14.69
CA MET A 130 -6.58 8.40 14.38
C MET A 130 -6.06 8.64 12.95
N TYR A 131 -6.96 8.96 12.01
CA TYR A 131 -6.59 9.25 10.64
C TYR A 131 -5.73 10.52 10.53
N SER A 132 -6.16 11.62 11.14
CA SER A 132 -5.43 12.90 11.08
C SER A 132 -4.06 12.86 11.75
N THR A 133 -3.86 11.99 12.75
CA THR A 133 -2.59 11.86 13.45
C THR A 133 -1.63 10.90 12.76
N GLU A 134 -2.14 9.79 12.20
CA GLU A 134 -1.32 8.76 11.55
C GLU A 134 -0.95 9.11 10.10
N TYR A 135 -1.82 9.84 9.39
CA TYR A 135 -1.68 10.14 7.97
C TYR A 135 -1.38 11.62 7.75
N THR A 136 -0.19 12.04 8.19
CA THR A 136 0.36 13.36 7.91
C THR A 136 1.23 13.36 6.65
N ASP A 137 1.39 14.53 6.03
CA ASP A 137 2.26 14.69 4.87
C ASP A 137 3.71 14.37 5.24
N LYS A 138 4.24 13.28 4.69
CA LYS A 138 5.62 12.85 4.91
C LYS A 138 6.53 13.50 3.87
N LEU A 139 7.56 14.20 4.32
CA LEU A 139 8.59 14.73 3.44
C LEU A 139 9.38 13.56 2.84
N MET A 140 9.22 13.34 1.54
CA MET A 140 10.01 12.36 0.79
C MET A 140 11.29 13.01 0.26
N GLN A 141 12.42 12.34 0.42
CA GLN A 141 13.67 12.76 -0.20
C GLN A 141 13.58 12.54 -1.72
N LYS A 142 13.93 13.55 -2.50
CA LYS A 142 14.03 13.44 -3.96
C LYS A 142 15.13 12.43 -4.31
N VAL A 143 14.79 11.44 -5.13
CA VAL A 143 15.77 10.49 -5.66
C VAL A 143 16.63 11.19 -6.70
N ASN A 144 17.96 11.11 -6.54
CA ASN A 144 18.89 11.62 -7.52
C ASN A 144 18.94 10.69 -8.73
N ALA A 145 18.84 11.24 -9.95
CA ALA A 145 19.01 10.46 -11.16
C ALA A 145 20.46 9.93 -11.25
N ILE A 146 20.62 8.63 -11.44
CA ILE A 146 21.92 8.00 -11.67
C ILE A 146 22.29 8.25 -13.13
N LYS A 147 23.23 9.16 -13.38
CA LYS A 147 23.78 9.37 -14.72
C LYS A 147 24.84 8.30 -15.01
N PRO A 148 24.78 7.60 -16.15
CA PRO A 148 25.84 6.69 -16.53
C PRO A 148 27.15 7.46 -16.75
N THR A 149 28.28 6.85 -16.36
CA THR A 149 29.60 7.43 -16.58
C THR A 149 29.83 7.68 -18.06
N GLU A 150 30.21 8.91 -18.42
CA GLU A 150 30.55 9.28 -19.79
C GLU A 150 31.70 8.40 -20.30
N ARG A 151 31.45 7.67 -21.39
CA ARG A 151 32.46 6.87 -22.06
C ARG A 151 33.26 7.78 -23.00
N ARG A 152 34.59 7.75 -22.88
CA ARG A 152 35.46 8.40 -23.86
C ARG A 152 35.28 7.71 -25.21
N MET A 153 34.89 8.46 -26.23
CA MET A 153 34.92 7.98 -27.61
C MET A 153 36.38 7.81 -28.03
N ILE A 154 36.71 6.67 -28.62
CA ILE A 154 38.04 6.41 -29.16
C ILE A 154 38.06 7.00 -30.58
N ASP A 155 38.86 8.04 -30.79
CA ASP A 155 39.09 8.63 -32.13
C ASP A 155 40.14 7.81 -32.91
N ALA A 156 39.81 6.54 -33.16
CA ALA A 156 40.65 5.67 -33.96
C ALA A 156 40.31 5.85 -35.45
N LYS A 157 41.35 6.05 -36.27
CA LYS A 157 41.19 6.10 -37.73
C LYS A 157 40.71 4.75 -38.25
N PHE A 158 39.56 4.74 -38.95
CA PHE A 158 39.03 3.54 -39.58
C PHE A 158 39.89 3.15 -40.80
N GLN A 159 40.45 1.94 -40.79
CA GLN A 159 41.13 1.35 -41.95
C GLN A 159 40.11 0.58 -42.78
N ALA A 160 39.61 1.22 -43.84
CA ALA A 160 38.58 0.68 -44.73
C ALA A 160 39.14 -0.16 -45.90
N GLU A 161 40.37 -0.64 -45.81
CA GLU A 161 40.99 -1.40 -46.91
C GLU A 161 40.46 -2.82 -46.93
N THR A 162 39.59 -3.11 -47.90
CA THR A 162 39.09 -4.45 -48.16
C THR A 162 40.12 -5.26 -48.95
N THR A 163 40.11 -6.58 -48.77
CA THR A 163 40.96 -7.51 -49.52
C THR A 163 40.78 -7.34 -51.03
N TYR A 164 39.54 -7.21 -51.49
CA TYR A 164 39.20 -6.99 -52.90
C TYR A 164 39.95 -5.79 -53.51
N ARG A 165 40.06 -4.68 -52.78
CA ARG A 165 40.72 -3.46 -53.27
C ARG A 165 42.24 -3.64 -53.41
N GLY A 166 42.85 -4.46 -52.56
CA GLY A 166 44.28 -4.80 -52.64
C GLY A 166 44.57 -5.82 -53.73
N ASP A 167 43.73 -6.84 -53.84
CA ASP A 167 43.96 -8.00 -54.70
C ASP A 167 43.67 -7.70 -56.18
N TYR A 168 42.61 -6.95 -56.46
CA TYR A 168 42.16 -6.64 -57.83
C TYR A 168 42.56 -5.24 -58.26
N ARG A 169 43.88 -5.00 -58.32
CA ARG A 169 44.45 -3.78 -58.90
C ARG A 169 44.75 -3.94 -60.39
N LYS A 170 44.82 -2.81 -61.12
CA LYS A 170 45.24 -2.80 -62.52
C LYS A 170 46.71 -3.22 -62.61
N TRP A 171 46.97 -4.43 -63.08
CA TRP A 171 48.32 -4.90 -63.37
C TRP A 171 48.82 -4.28 -64.68
N PRO A 172 50.12 -3.92 -64.78
CA PRO A 172 50.69 -3.51 -66.05
C PRO A 172 50.61 -4.68 -67.03
N GLY A 173 49.76 -4.56 -68.04
CA GLY A 173 49.65 -5.56 -69.11
C GLY A 173 50.82 -5.42 -70.08
N SER A 174 51.54 -6.51 -70.32
CA SER A 174 52.48 -6.59 -71.44
C SER A 174 51.69 -6.80 -72.74
N LYS A 175 52.04 -6.07 -73.80
CA LYS A 175 51.46 -6.32 -75.12
C LYS A 175 51.97 -7.68 -75.61
N PRO A 176 51.09 -8.59 -76.10
CA PRO A 176 51.57 -9.81 -76.71
C PRO A 176 52.48 -9.47 -77.90
N PRO A 177 53.51 -10.28 -78.18
CA PRO A 177 54.38 -10.06 -79.32
C PRO A 177 53.54 -10.05 -80.60
N SER A 178 53.85 -9.12 -81.51
CA SER A 178 53.22 -9.08 -82.84
C SER A 178 53.47 -10.41 -83.56
N MET A 179 52.40 -11.06 -84.03
CA MET A 179 52.54 -12.24 -84.88
C MET A 179 53.23 -11.82 -86.17
N ARG A 180 54.48 -12.27 -86.37
CA ARG A 180 55.14 -12.15 -87.68
C ARG A 180 54.35 -12.94 -88.71
N ALA A 181 54.26 -12.41 -89.93
CA ALA A 181 53.76 -13.17 -91.08
C ALA A 181 54.60 -14.44 -91.25
N GLN A 182 53.96 -15.60 -91.33
CA GLN A 182 54.66 -16.85 -91.66
C GLN A 182 55.20 -16.75 -93.09
N SER A 183 56.35 -17.40 -93.35
CA SER A 183 56.99 -17.40 -94.66
C SER A 183 56.01 -17.86 -95.74
N GLY A 184 55.96 -17.11 -96.85
CA GLY A 184 55.05 -17.34 -97.96
C GLY A 184 55.20 -18.74 -98.58
N TYR A 185 54.09 -19.26 -99.10
CA TYR A 185 54.02 -20.60 -99.71
C TYR A 185 54.95 -20.70 -100.93
N GLU A 186 55.84 -21.69 -100.92
CA GLU A 186 56.63 -22.07 -102.10
C GLU A 186 55.95 -23.25 -102.81
N PRO A 187 55.51 -23.11 -104.07
CA PRO A 187 54.89 -24.20 -104.80
C PRO A 187 55.92 -25.27 -105.21
N PRO A 188 55.52 -26.54 -105.33
CA PRO A 188 56.43 -27.63 -105.67
C PRO A 188 56.96 -27.50 -107.10
N VAL A 189 58.27 -27.65 -107.26
CA VAL A 189 58.92 -27.71 -108.58
C VAL A 189 58.77 -29.11 -109.17
N HIS A 190 58.21 -29.22 -110.37
CA HIS A 190 58.18 -30.48 -111.12
C HIS A 190 59.42 -30.58 -112.02
N LEU A 191 60.23 -31.62 -111.80
CA LEU A 191 61.38 -31.96 -112.64
C LEU A 191 60.87 -32.65 -113.91
N SER A 192 61.16 -32.04 -115.06
CA SER A 192 60.92 -32.55 -116.42
C SER A 192 62.07 -33.41 -116.91
#